data_AF-A0A4Z0HX57-F1
#
_entry.id   AF-A0A4Z0HX57-F1
#
_cell.length_a   1.000
_cell.length_b   1.000
_cell.length_c   1.000
_cell.angle_alpha   90.00
_cell.angle_beta   90.00
_cell.angle_gamma   90.00
#
_symmetry.space_group_name_H-M   'P 1'
#
loop_
_entity.id
_entity.type
_entity.pdbx_description
1 polymer ?
#
loop_
_entity_poly.entity_id
_entity_poly.type
_entity_poly.pdbx_seq_one_letter_code
_entity_poly.pdbx_strand_id
1 'polypeptide(L)'
;MTSPLRVNPATLRSAASDFDHLGADSAGTGADLQFSALPAQLPGLSSGDACQQAGTAVDTACRRIADQYAKLSTNLNSAADTYEKTDAELGKKVKKAGEGTGGPDDGGDGTTPPPAAQHGPEAIPVDQVTYDKGSWPSGQDATRNYINQALDQRGVTDPAARQRWMDAYLTLTEHESSYNPMSVNDWDVNAKPPNSTYNVSDGYGNGCSRGLAQCVPGTFAQYHQPGTSNNIYDPAANIAASMNYLVGEYGVNPDGSDIRAKIPQTNPGTHQGY
;
A
#
# COMPACT_ATOMS: atom_id res chain seq x y z
N MET A 1 -25.23 7.72 20.29
CA MET A 1 -25.16 7.86 18.82
C MET A 1 -23.86 7.22 18.40
N THR A 2 -23.92 6.09 17.70
CA THR A 2 -22.73 5.42 17.16
C THR A 2 -22.09 6.33 16.13
N SER A 3 -20.84 6.74 16.35
CA SER A 3 -20.07 7.47 15.37
C SER A 3 -20.14 6.72 14.03
N PRO A 4 -20.45 7.39 12.90
CA PRO A 4 -20.41 6.72 11.61
C PRO A 4 -19.02 6.14 11.40
N LEU A 5 -18.95 4.88 11.00
CA LEU A 5 -17.70 4.23 10.64
C LEU A 5 -16.95 5.12 9.65
N ARG A 6 -15.65 5.38 9.89
CA ARG A 6 -14.83 6.23 9.00
C ARG A 6 -14.71 5.64 7.60
N VAL A 7 -14.87 4.32 7.46
CA VAL A 7 -14.97 3.57 6.21
C VAL A 7 -16.17 2.64 6.30
N ASN A 8 -16.99 2.55 5.25
CA ASN A 8 -18.12 1.62 5.20
C ASN A 8 -17.75 0.39 4.35
N PRO A 9 -17.49 -0.78 4.96
CA PRO A 9 -17.16 -2.01 4.22
C PRO A 9 -18.22 -2.40 3.19
N ALA A 10 -19.50 -2.13 3.45
CA ALA A 10 -20.57 -2.42 2.49
C ALA A 10 -20.47 -1.55 1.23
N THR A 11 -20.05 -0.29 1.36
CA THR A 11 -19.80 0.58 0.20
C THR A 11 -18.60 0.11 -0.60
N LEU A 12 -17.54 -0.36 0.05
CA LEU A 12 -16.38 -0.95 -0.63
C LEU A 12 -16.76 -2.20 -1.42
N ARG A 13 -17.56 -3.10 -0.82
CA ARG A 13 -18.06 -4.30 -1.50
C ARG A 13 -19.02 -3.98 -2.64
N SER A 14 -19.87 -2.96 -2.50
CA SER A 14 -20.71 -2.47 -3.59
C SER A 14 -19.86 -1.98 -4.77
N ALA A 15 -18.85 -1.15 -4.50
CA ALA A 15 -17.95 -0.68 -5.53
C ALA A 15 -17.14 -1.82 -6.17
N ALA A 16 -16.74 -2.83 -5.39
CA ALA A 16 -16.09 -4.03 -5.91
C ALA A 16 -17.00 -4.77 -6.91
N SER A 17 -18.28 -4.96 -6.54
CA SER A 17 -19.29 -5.55 -7.44
C SER A 17 -19.48 -4.72 -8.71
N ASP A 18 -19.49 -3.38 -8.62
CA ASP A 18 -19.58 -2.51 -9.80
C ASP A 18 -18.38 -2.70 -10.73
N PHE A 19 -17.17 -2.87 -10.20
CA PHE A 19 -15.99 -3.18 -11.00
C PHE A 19 -16.03 -4.58 -11.61
N ASP A 20 -16.56 -5.58 -10.92
CA ASP A 20 -16.76 -6.91 -11.51
C ASP A 20 -17.72 -6.86 -12.71
N HIS A 21 -18.79 -6.07 -12.61
CA HIS A 21 -19.72 -5.84 -13.71
C HIS A 21 -19.03 -5.12 -14.88
N LEU A 22 -18.28 -4.04 -14.64
CA LEU A 22 -17.51 -3.33 -15.67
C LEU A 22 -16.46 -4.23 -16.33
N GLY A 23 -15.83 -5.13 -15.57
CA GLY A 23 -14.90 -6.13 -16.08
C GLY A 23 -15.59 -7.13 -17.02
N ALA A 24 -16.74 -7.65 -16.60
CA ALA A 24 -17.54 -8.55 -17.42
C ALA A 24 -18.02 -7.88 -18.72
N ASP A 25 -18.50 -6.64 -18.65
CA ASP A 25 -18.93 -5.86 -19.80
C ASP A 25 -17.76 -5.59 -20.77
N SER A 26 -16.59 -5.26 -20.23
CA SER A 26 -15.38 -5.03 -21.03
C SER A 26 -14.95 -6.29 -21.76
N ALA A 27 -14.89 -7.44 -21.08
CA ALA A 27 -14.58 -8.72 -21.70
C ALA A 27 -15.66 -9.21 -22.68
N GLY A 28 -16.91 -8.81 -22.46
CA GLY A 28 -18.09 -9.20 -23.23
C GLY A 28 -18.36 -8.40 -24.52
N THR A 29 -17.49 -7.45 -24.90
CA THR A 29 -17.71 -6.61 -26.09
C THR A 29 -17.79 -7.39 -27.40
N GLY A 30 -17.23 -8.61 -27.45
CA GLY A 30 -17.34 -9.49 -28.62
C GLY A 30 -16.69 -8.93 -29.89
N ALA A 31 -15.77 -7.97 -29.75
CA ALA A 31 -15.14 -7.27 -30.86
C ALA A 31 -14.47 -8.25 -31.84
N ASP A 32 -13.77 -9.27 -31.33
CA ASP A 32 -13.13 -10.30 -32.16
C ASP A 32 -14.14 -11.06 -33.05
N LEU A 33 -15.32 -11.40 -32.52
CA LEU A 33 -16.39 -12.06 -33.28
C LEU A 33 -16.99 -11.13 -34.35
N GLN A 34 -17.09 -9.83 -34.06
CA GLN A 34 -17.63 -8.87 -35.03
C GLN A 34 -16.64 -8.59 -36.17
N PHE A 35 -15.35 -8.45 -35.86
CA PHE A 35 -14.32 -8.18 -36.87
C PHE A 35 -13.97 -9.41 -37.71
N SER A 36 -13.98 -10.62 -37.12
CA SER A 36 -13.71 -11.88 -37.83
C SER A 36 -14.85 -12.30 -38.78
N ALA A 37 -16.07 -11.78 -38.60
CA ALA A 37 -17.21 -12.06 -39.49
C ALA A 37 -17.23 -11.19 -40.76
N LEU A 38 -16.48 -10.08 -40.80
CA LEU A 38 -16.48 -9.12 -41.91
C LEU A 38 -16.03 -9.71 -43.26
N PRO A 39 -14.99 -10.58 -43.35
CA PRO A 39 -14.56 -11.13 -44.63
C PRO A 39 -15.63 -12.01 -45.31
N ALA A 40 -16.47 -12.70 -44.54
CA ALA A 40 -17.57 -13.51 -45.06
C ALA A 40 -18.75 -12.66 -45.55
N GLN A 41 -18.94 -11.47 -44.95
CA GLN A 41 -20.02 -10.54 -45.31
C GLN A 41 -19.66 -9.65 -46.50
N LEU A 42 -18.36 -9.51 -46.82
CA LEU A 42 -17.85 -8.67 -47.90
C LEU A 42 -16.93 -9.47 -48.85
N PRO A 43 -17.51 -10.26 -49.79
CA PRO A 43 -16.73 -11.00 -50.77
C PRO A 43 -15.85 -10.06 -51.61
N GLY A 44 -14.53 -10.27 -51.60
CA GLY A 44 -13.55 -9.43 -52.31
C GLY A 44 -12.75 -8.47 -51.42
N LEU A 45 -12.99 -8.45 -50.10
CA LEU A 45 -12.22 -7.66 -49.15
C LEU A 45 -10.77 -8.18 -49.06
N SER A 46 -9.83 -7.49 -49.72
CA SER A 46 -8.40 -7.85 -49.69
C SER A 46 -7.72 -7.63 -48.33
N SER A 47 -8.42 -6.98 -47.39
CA SER A 47 -7.95 -6.64 -46.04
C SER A 47 -8.53 -7.55 -44.94
N GLY A 48 -9.07 -8.73 -45.28
CA GLY A 48 -9.69 -9.63 -44.30
C GLY A 48 -8.76 -10.00 -43.14
N ASP A 49 -7.49 -10.29 -43.41
CA ASP A 49 -6.48 -10.57 -42.39
C ASP A 49 -6.22 -9.37 -41.47
N ALA A 50 -6.27 -8.15 -42.01
CA ALA A 50 -6.10 -6.92 -41.22
C ALA A 50 -7.30 -6.68 -40.29
N CYS A 51 -8.52 -6.99 -40.75
CA CYS A 51 -9.71 -6.95 -39.91
C CYS A 51 -9.63 -7.96 -38.76
N GLN A 52 -9.16 -9.18 -39.02
CA GLN A 52 -8.95 -10.20 -37.98
C GLN A 52 -7.90 -9.75 -36.96
N GLN A 53 -6.76 -9.23 -37.41
CA GLN A 53 -5.71 -8.72 -36.52
C GLN A 53 -6.21 -7.55 -35.65
N ALA A 54 -6.99 -6.63 -36.22
CA ALA A 54 -7.61 -5.54 -35.47
C ALA A 54 -8.60 -6.07 -34.41
N GLY A 55 -9.42 -7.06 -34.76
CA GLY A 55 -10.33 -7.74 -33.84
C GLY A 55 -9.62 -8.35 -32.64
N THR A 56 -8.56 -9.12 -32.89
CA THR A 56 -7.73 -9.73 -31.84
C THR A 56 -7.04 -8.68 -30.96
N ALA A 57 -6.55 -7.58 -31.55
CA ALA A 57 -5.91 -6.51 -30.79
C ALA A 57 -6.90 -5.79 -29.85
N VAL A 58 -8.12 -5.51 -30.31
CA VAL A 58 -9.18 -4.90 -29.51
C VAL A 58 -9.64 -5.84 -28.40
N ASP A 59 -9.88 -7.12 -28.70
CA ASP A 59 -10.25 -8.12 -27.69
C ASP A 59 -9.16 -8.28 -26.62
N THR A 60 -7.88 -8.29 -27.03
CA THR A 60 -6.76 -8.31 -26.08
C THR A 60 -6.75 -7.08 -25.17
N ALA A 61 -7.02 -5.88 -25.72
CA ALA A 61 -7.09 -4.66 -24.92
C ALA A 61 -8.28 -4.68 -23.95
N CYS A 62 -9.45 -5.14 -24.40
CA CYS A 62 -10.64 -5.31 -23.57
C CYS A 62 -10.41 -6.28 -22.41
N ARG A 63 -9.76 -7.42 -22.66
CA ARG A 63 -9.40 -8.40 -21.62
C ARG A 63 -8.42 -7.82 -20.60
N ARG A 64 -7.42 -7.05 -21.05
CA ARG A 64 -6.51 -6.35 -20.12
C ARG A 64 -7.24 -5.37 -19.21
N ILE A 65 -8.21 -4.61 -19.75
CA ILE A 65 -9.04 -3.71 -18.96
C ILE A 65 -9.90 -4.50 -17.97
N ALA A 66 -10.50 -5.61 -18.40
CA ALA A 66 -11.27 -6.50 -17.52
C ALA A 66 -10.42 -7.04 -16.37
N ASP A 67 -9.17 -7.46 -16.63
CA ASP A 67 -8.24 -7.90 -15.60
C ASP A 67 -7.92 -6.79 -14.59
N GLN A 68 -7.79 -5.53 -15.04
CA GLN A 68 -7.59 -4.40 -14.11
C GLN A 68 -8.81 -4.15 -13.23
N TYR A 69 -10.02 -4.25 -13.78
CA TYR A 69 -11.25 -4.11 -13.00
C TYR A 69 -11.41 -5.25 -11.97
N ALA A 70 -11.12 -6.49 -12.34
CA ALA A 70 -11.13 -7.62 -11.42
C ALA A 70 -10.12 -7.47 -10.27
N LYS A 71 -8.92 -6.93 -10.58
CA LYS A 71 -7.93 -6.60 -9.54
C LYS A 71 -8.42 -5.52 -8.59
N LEU A 72 -9.06 -4.47 -9.11
CA LEU A 72 -9.62 -3.40 -8.28
C LEU A 72 -10.75 -3.92 -7.38
N SER A 73 -11.66 -4.75 -7.91
CA SER A 73 -12.67 -5.45 -7.12
C SER A 73 -12.04 -6.27 -5.99
N THR A 74 -11.03 -7.07 -6.31
CA THR A 74 -10.32 -7.89 -5.31
C THR A 74 -9.69 -7.05 -4.20
N ASN A 75 -9.07 -5.92 -4.56
CA ASN A 75 -8.47 -5.01 -3.59
C ASN A 75 -9.51 -4.34 -2.69
N LEU A 76 -10.67 -3.93 -3.24
CA LEU A 76 -11.76 -3.34 -2.45
C LEU A 76 -12.39 -4.34 -1.49
N ASN A 77 -12.60 -5.58 -1.93
CA ASN A 77 -13.05 -6.67 -1.05
C ASN A 77 -12.03 -6.95 0.06
N SER A 78 -10.74 -7.03 -0.30
CA SER A 78 -9.67 -7.25 0.68
C SER A 78 -9.55 -6.11 1.70
N ALA A 79 -9.77 -4.86 1.27
CA ALA A 79 -9.80 -3.69 2.14
C ALA A 79 -11.00 -3.74 3.09
N ALA A 80 -12.18 -4.11 2.60
CA ALA A 80 -13.38 -4.31 3.42
C ALA A 80 -13.15 -5.38 4.50
N ASP A 81 -12.60 -6.54 4.12
CA ASP A 81 -12.30 -7.64 5.04
C ASP A 81 -11.26 -7.23 6.09
N THR A 82 -10.22 -6.51 5.68
CA THR A 82 -9.17 -6.02 6.58
C THR A 82 -9.72 -5.03 7.59
N TYR A 83 -10.59 -4.12 7.15
CA TYR A 83 -11.23 -3.15 8.04
C TYR A 83 -12.11 -3.84 9.07
N GLU A 84 -12.98 -4.76 8.66
CA GLU A 84 -13.86 -5.51 9.58
C GLU A 84 -13.07 -6.36 10.58
N LYS A 85 -11.99 -7.01 10.12
CA LYS A 85 -11.12 -7.78 11.01
C LYS A 85 -10.45 -6.87 12.04
N THR A 86 -9.94 -5.72 11.61
CA THR A 86 -9.26 -4.76 12.51
C THR A 86 -10.24 -4.18 13.52
N ASP A 87 -11.44 -3.78 13.08
CA ASP A 87 -12.50 -3.27 13.95
C ASP A 87 -12.92 -4.32 14.99
N ALA A 88 -13.09 -5.58 14.58
CA ALA A 88 -13.42 -6.67 15.48
C ALA A 88 -12.33 -6.90 16.55
N GLU A 89 -11.05 -6.86 16.17
CA GLU A 89 -9.92 -7.01 17.10
C GLU A 89 -9.80 -5.82 18.06
N LEU A 90 -9.99 -4.59 17.57
CA LEU A 90 -10.03 -3.40 18.42
C LEU A 90 -11.23 -3.45 19.38
N GLY A 91 -12.41 -3.87 18.90
CA GLY A 91 -13.60 -4.08 19.73
C GLY A 91 -13.37 -5.10 20.85
N LYS A 92 -12.62 -6.18 20.60
CA LYS A 92 -12.21 -7.14 21.65
C LYS A 92 -11.27 -6.50 22.67
N LYS A 93 -10.29 -5.70 22.23
CA LYS A 93 -9.36 -4.99 23.13
C LYS A 93 -10.08 -3.97 24.01
N VAL A 94 -11.05 -3.23 23.46
CA VAL A 94 -11.89 -2.29 24.22
C VAL A 94 -12.75 -3.01 25.25
N LYS A 95 -13.39 -4.12 24.89
CA LYS A 95 -14.16 -4.94 25.85
C LYS A 95 -13.29 -5.46 27.00
N LYS A 96 -12.11 -5.99 26.68
CA LYS A 96 -11.13 -6.47 27.68
C LYS A 96 -10.64 -5.35 28.61
N ALA A 97 -10.50 -4.11 28.10
CA ALA A 97 -10.15 -2.95 28.92
C ALA A 97 -11.31 -2.51 29.84
N GLY A 98 -12.56 -2.63 29.39
CA GLY A 98 -13.75 -2.31 30.18
C GLY A 98 -14.11 -3.35 31.27
N GLU A 99 -13.70 -4.60 31.10
CA GLU A 99 -13.90 -5.67 32.09
C GLU A 99 -12.93 -5.58 33.29
N GLY A 100 -11.89 -4.74 33.21
CA GLY A 100 -10.87 -4.55 34.25
C GLY A 100 -11.20 -3.50 35.32
N THR A 101 -12.32 -2.79 35.22
CA THR A 101 -12.67 -1.69 36.15
C THR A 101 -13.89 -2.06 36.99
N GLY A 102 -13.68 -2.93 37.97
CA GLY A 102 -14.67 -3.27 39.00
C GLY A 102 -14.10 -3.03 40.40
N GLY A 103 -14.15 -1.79 40.87
CA GLY A 103 -13.84 -1.38 42.25
C GLY A 103 -14.28 0.08 42.49
N PRO A 104 -14.93 0.42 43.62
CA PRO A 104 -15.72 1.66 43.75
C PRO A 104 -14.95 2.85 44.35
N ASP A 105 -15.44 4.05 43.99
CA ASP A 105 -15.20 5.40 44.54
C ASP A 105 -13.77 6.00 44.49
N ASP A 106 -13.58 7.04 43.69
CA ASP A 106 -13.64 8.43 44.18
C ASP A 106 -13.59 9.43 43.00
N GLY A 107 -14.32 10.53 43.13
CA GLY A 107 -14.75 11.38 42.03
C GLY A 107 -13.70 12.29 41.37
N GLY A 108 -14.02 12.68 40.14
CA GLY A 108 -13.61 13.95 39.55
C GLY A 108 -12.23 14.00 38.89
N ASP A 109 -12.14 13.53 37.64
CA ASP A 109 -11.91 14.46 36.53
C ASP A 109 -12.29 13.76 35.23
N GLY A 110 -13.07 14.42 34.39
CA GLY A 110 -13.53 13.86 33.13
C GLY A 110 -12.35 13.69 32.18
N THR A 111 -11.80 12.48 32.08
CA THR A 111 -10.90 12.12 30.99
C THR A 111 -11.64 12.32 29.69
N THR A 112 -11.25 13.40 29.02
CA THR A 112 -11.65 13.78 27.68
C THR A 112 -11.46 12.57 26.75
N PRO A 113 -12.35 12.33 25.77
CA PRO A 113 -12.11 11.32 24.76
C PRO A 113 -10.72 11.53 24.13
N PRO A 114 -9.99 10.48 23.73
CA PRO A 114 -8.70 10.66 23.08
C PRO A 114 -8.85 11.65 21.92
N PRO A 115 -7.94 12.61 21.75
CA PRO A 115 -8.00 13.55 20.64
C PRO A 115 -8.08 12.80 19.31
N ALA A 116 -8.87 13.33 18.38
CA ALA A 116 -8.87 12.86 17.00
C ALA A 116 -7.43 12.78 16.45
N ALA A 117 -7.13 11.70 15.73
CA ALA A 117 -5.83 11.31 15.20
C ALA A 117 -4.89 12.50 14.85
N GLN A 118 -3.73 12.53 15.49
CA GLN A 118 -2.62 13.39 15.11
C GLN A 118 -2.03 12.88 13.78
N HIS A 119 -2.23 13.63 12.69
CA HIS A 119 -1.85 13.23 11.32
C HIS A 119 -0.41 13.65 10.96
N GLY A 120 0.56 13.28 11.79
CA GLY A 120 1.99 13.49 11.53
C GLY A 120 2.83 12.34 12.10
N PRO A 121 4.12 12.25 11.74
CA PRO A 121 5.02 11.27 12.33
C PRO A 121 5.16 11.49 13.84
N GLU A 122 5.27 10.40 14.58
CA GLU A 122 5.61 10.39 16.01
C GLU A 122 6.77 9.44 16.20
N ALA A 123 7.91 9.95 16.67
CA ALA A 123 9.09 9.12 16.85
C ALA A 123 8.87 8.10 17.97
N ILE A 124 9.23 6.85 17.70
CA ILE A 124 9.35 5.82 18.73
C ILE A 124 10.83 5.67 19.16
N PRO A 125 11.12 5.25 20.40
CA PRO A 125 12.46 4.82 20.77
C PRO A 125 12.97 3.69 19.87
N VAL A 126 14.24 3.74 19.46
CA VAL A 126 14.83 2.74 18.54
C VAL A 126 14.81 1.32 19.11
N ASP A 127 14.86 1.17 20.44
CA ASP A 127 14.75 -0.11 21.12
C ASP A 127 13.32 -0.71 21.11
N GLN A 128 12.31 0.07 20.70
CA GLN A 128 10.96 -0.42 20.46
C GLN A 128 10.73 -0.93 19.02
N VAL A 129 11.71 -0.76 18.12
CA VAL A 129 11.63 -1.34 16.77
C VAL A 129 11.78 -2.85 16.86
N THR A 130 10.83 -3.59 16.28
CA THR A 130 10.89 -5.05 16.21
C THR A 130 11.25 -5.52 14.80
N TYR A 131 11.70 -6.78 14.70
CA TYR A 131 12.33 -7.34 13.49
C TYR A 131 11.72 -8.71 13.12
N ASP A 132 10.42 -8.86 13.36
CA ASP A 132 9.73 -10.13 13.18
C ASP A 132 9.46 -10.38 11.69
N LYS A 133 10.20 -11.33 11.08
CA LYS A 133 9.97 -11.77 9.70
C LYS A 133 8.63 -12.52 9.60
N GLY A 134 7.57 -11.78 9.32
CA GLY A 134 6.23 -12.31 9.12
C GLY A 134 6.03 -12.94 7.75
N SER A 135 4.86 -13.55 7.53
CA SER A 135 4.42 -14.00 6.21
C SER A 135 3.59 -12.90 5.56
N TRP A 136 4.24 -12.08 4.75
CA TRP A 136 3.61 -10.97 4.03
C TRP A 136 3.62 -11.24 2.53
N PRO A 137 2.47 -11.14 1.84
CA PRO A 137 2.43 -11.16 0.38
C PRO A 137 3.47 -10.23 -0.25
N SER A 138 4.21 -10.73 -1.24
CA SER A 138 5.19 -9.96 -2.01
C SER A 138 4.67 -9.66 -3.42
N GLY A 139 5.42 -8.86 -4.17
CA GLY A 139 5.09 -8.50 -5.54
C GLY A 139 4.29 -7.20 -5.64
N GLN A 140 4.13 -6.74 -6.87
CA GLN A 140 3.58 -5.42 -7.16
C GLN A 140 2.14 -5.24 -6.66
N ASP A 141 1.29 -6.26 -6.83
CA ASP A 141 -0.12 -6.19 -6.41
C ASP A 141 -0.26 -6.12 -4.88
N ALA A 142 0.52 -6.90 -4.13
CA ALA A 142 0.57 -6.77 -2.67
C ALA A 142 1.08 -5.39 -2.24
N THR A 143 2.11 -4.87 -2.92
CA THR A 143 2.68 -3.56 -2.64
C THR A 143 1.66 -2.43 -2.83
N ARG A 144 0.80 -2.48 -3.87
CA ARG A 144 -0.32 -1.53 -4.03
C ARG A 144 -1.20 -1.48 -2.78
N ASN A 145 -1.51 -2.63 -2.19
CA ASN A 145 -2.34 -2.70 -0.99
C ASN A 145 -1.64 -2.08 0.22
N TYR A 146 -0.34 -2.30 0.40
CA TYR A 146 0.42 -1.69 1.50
C TYR A 146 0.62 -0.19 1.36
N ILE A 147 0.80 0.31 0.12
CA ILE A 147 0.83 1.75 -0.15
C ILE A 147 -0.50 2.38 0.26
N ASN A 148 -1.63 1.78 -0.11
CA ASN A 148 -2.95 2.28 0.30
C ASN A 148 -3.12 2.29 1.83
N GLN A 149 -2.71 1.23 2.52
CA GLN A 149 -2.75 1.17 3.99
C GLN A 149 -1.89 2.27 4.63
N ALA A 150 -0.68 2.50 4.12
CA ALA A 150 0.19 3.58 4.59
C ALA A 150 -0.44 4.96 4.38
N LEU A 151 -1.07 5.19 3.21
CA LEU A 151 -1.77 6.43 2.91
C LEU A 151 -3.00 6.65 3.80
N ASP A 152 -3.73 5.59 4.14
CA ASP A 152 -4.86 5.65 5.07
C ASP A 152 -4.40 6.07 6.48
N GLN A 153 -3.31 5.48 6.97
CA GLN A 153 -2.74 5.81 8.28
C GLN A 153 -2.19 7.24 8.32
N ARG A 154 -1.61 7.71 7.22
CA ARG A 154 -1.17 9.10 7.04
C ARG A 154 -2.34 10.08 6.83
N GLY A 155 -3.57 9.59 6.64
CA GLY A 155 -4.75 10.43 6.42
C GLY A 155 -4.82 11.07 5.03
N VAL A 156 -4.13 10.52 4.03
CA VAL A 156 -4.15 11.03 2.64
C VAL A 156 -5.41 10.55 1.93
N THR A 157 -6.41 11.43 1.83
CA THR A 157 -7.72 11.12 1.22
C THR A 157 -7.89 11.64 -0.20
N ASP A 158 -7.12 12.65 -0.62
CA ASP A 158 -7.19 13.22 -1.97
C ASP A 158 -6.79 12.17 -3.03
N PRO A 159 -7.68 11.81 -3.99
CA PRO A 159 -7.39 10.77 -4.97
C PRO A 159 -6.16 11.06 -5.83
N ALA A 160 -5.93 12.33 -6.18
CA ALA A 160 -4.77 12.70 -7.00
C ALA A 160 -3.46 12.54 -6.20
N ALA A 161 -3.44 12.92 -4.93
CA ALA A 161 -2.31 12.69 -4.03
C ALA A 161 -2.03 11.21 -3.85
N ARG A 162 -3.07 10.40 -3.64
CA ARG A 162 -2.92 8.94 -3.51
C ARG A 162 -2.32 8.33 -4.78
N GLN A 163 -2.76 8.75 -5.95
CA GLN A 163 -2.21 8.29 -7.22
C GLN A 163 -0.73 8.67 -7.38
N ARG A 164 -0.34 9.91 -7.04
CA ARG A 164 1.06 10.35 -7.11
C ARG A 164 1.97 9.54 -6.19
N TRP A 165 1.54 9.30 -4.95
CA TRP A 165 2.27 8.44 -4.01
C TRP A 165 2.32 6.99 -4.50
N MET A 166 1.22 6.46 -5.03
CA MET A 166 1.16 5.10 -5.60
C MET A 166 2.18 4.91 -6.71
N ASP A 167 2.18 5.80 -7.71
CA ASP A 167 3.06 5.67 -8.85
C ASP A 167 4.54 5.81 -8.45
N ALA A 168 4.84 6.71 -7.51
CA ALA A 168 6.20 6.89 -7.01
C ALA A 168 6.68 5.70 -6.16
N TYR A 169 5.84 5.17 -5.27
CA TYR A 169 6.23 4.07 -4.38
C TYR A 169 6.26 2.71 -5.06
N LEU A 170 5.46 2.49 -6.11
CA LEU A 170 5.63 1.29 -6.92
C LEU A 170 7.03 1.27 -7.56
N THR A 171 7.47 2.38 -8.15
CA THR A 171 8.83 2.47 -8.71
C THR A 171 9.91 2.36 -7.62
N LEU A 172 9.76 3.06 -6.50
CA LEU A 172 10.75 2.99 -5.41
C LEU A 172 10.88 1.58 -4.85
N THR A 173 9.77 0.91 -4.52
CA THR A 173 9.80 -0.43 -3.92
C THR A 173 10.24 -1.52 -4.91
N GLU A 174 10.06 -1.31 -6.21
CA GLU A 174 10.68 -2.12 -7.26
C GLU A 174 12.20 -2.07 -7.16
N HIS A 175 12.76 -0.86 -7.17
CA HIS A 175 14.20 -0.64 -7.13
C HIS A 175 14.83 -1.11 -5.80
N GLU A 176 14.19 -0.79 -4.68
CA GLU A 176 14.76 -0.99 -3.34
C GLU A 176 14.66 -2.45 -2.87
N SER A 177 13.64 -3.19 -3.28
CA SER A 177 13.37 -4.50 -2.70
C SER A 177 12.88 -5.55 -3.68
N SER A 178 12.70 -5.21 -4.96
CA SER A 178 11.96 -6.05 -5.92
C SER A 178 10.59 -6.47 -5.38
N TYR A 179 9.91 -5.55 -4.69
CA TYR A 179 8.63 -5.77 -4.02
C TYR A 179 8.63 -6.87 -2.95
N ASN A 180 9.76 -7.14 -2.30
CA ASN A 180 9.87 -8.15 -1.24
C ASN A 180 9.92 -7.49 0.16
N PRO A 181 8.87 -7.64 0.99
CA PRO A 181 8.86 -7.08 2.34
C PRO A 181 9.95 -7.65 3.26
N MET A 182 10.51 -8.82 2.96
CA MET A 182 11.56 -9.46 3.77
C MET A 182 12.98 -9.09 3.34
N SER A 183 13.15 -8.17 2.38
CA SER A 183 14.46 -7.75 1.89
C SER A 183 15.28 -7.07 2.98
N VAL A 184 16.57 -7.41 3.03
CA VAL A 184 17.58 -6.84 3.92
C VAL A 184 18.82 -6.54 3.10
N ASN A 185 19.40 -5.34 3.27
CA ASN A 185 20.72 -5.02 2.76
C ASN A 185 21.73 -5.02 3.91
N ASP A 186 22.73 -5.89 3.83
CA ASP A 186 23.71 -6.16 4.88
C ASP A 186 25.17 -5.93 4.45
N TRP A 187 25.39 -5.23 3.34
CA TRP A 187 26.74 -5.07 2.77
C TRP A 187 27.13 -3.62 2.49
N ASP A 188 26.18 -2.68 2.50
CA ASP A 188 26.40 -1.26 2.24
C ASP A 188 27.13 -0.53 3.40
N VAL A 189 27.16 0.80 3.34
CA VAL A 189 27.78 1.63 4.38
C VAL A 189 26.99 1.62 5.69
N ASN A 190 25.68 1.40 5.65
CA ASN A 190 24.84 1.34 6.85
C ASN A 190 25.04 0.03 7.60
N ALA A 191 25.36 -1.06 6.89
CA ALA A 191 25.67 -2.36 7.46
C ALA A 191 27.06 -2.45 8.13
N LYS A 192 27.89 -1.39 8.05
CA LYS A 192 29.27 -1.39 8.56
C LYS A 192 29.44 -0.44 9.76
N PRO A 193 30.41 -0.69 10.65
CA PRO A 193 30.80 0.29 11.67
C PRO A 193 31.22 1.63 11.01
N PRO A 194 30.89 2.78 11.61
CA PRO A 194 30.22 2.94 12.91
C PRO A 194 28.68 2.87 12.86
N ASN A 195 28.08 2.74 11.67
CA ASN A 195 26.63 2.77 11.49
C ASN A 195 25.92 1.50 11.98
N SER A 196 26.62 0.36 11.93
CA SER A 196 26.19 -0.86 12.58
C SER A 196 27.27 -1.41 13.52
N THR A 197 26.87 -1.70 14.75
CA THR A 197 27.77 -2.08 15.86
C THR A 197 27.37 -3.36 16.57
N TYR A 198 26.13 -3.82 16.40
CA TYR A 198 25.62 -5.07 16.97
C TYR A 198 24.50 -5.64 16.11
N ASN A 199 24.22 -6.95 16.26
CA ASN A 199 23.11 -7.61 15.57
C ASN A 199 21.82 -7.51 16.39
N VAL A 200 20.68 -7.40 15.70
CA VAL A 200 19.34 -7.40 16.31
C VAL A 200 18.69 -8.77 16.19
N SER A 201 17.42 -8.91 16.59
CA SER A 201 16.74 -10.21 16.72
C SER A 201 16.56 -10.98 15.40
N ASP A 202 16.67 -10.33 14.24
CA ASP A 202 16.64 -10.98 12.93
C ASP A 202 18.01 -11.51 12.46
N GLY A 203 19.05 -11.33 13.27
CA GLY A 203 20.42 -11.78 12.99
C GLY A 203 21.27 -10.80 12.19
N TYR A 204 20.73 -9.67 11.73
CA TYR A 204 21.44 -8.66 10.94
C TYR A 204 21.85 -7.46 11.80
N GLY A 205 22.78 -6.65 11.28
CA GLY A 205 23.25 -5.44 11.94
C GLY A 205 22.12 -4.43 12.23
N ASN A 206 22.24 -3.72 13.35
CA ASN A 206 21.32 -2.64 13.76
C ASN A 206 21.30 -1.42 12.80
N GLY A 207 22.22 -1.36 11.84
CA GLY A 207 22.24 -0.35 10.77
C GLY A 207 21.70 -0.83 9.41
N CYS A 208 21.51 -2.14 9.21
CA CYS A 208 21.04 -2.68 7.93
C CYS A 208 19.67 -2.13 7.52
N SER A 209 19.46 -1.78 6.24
CA SER A 209 18.14 -1.41 5.74
C SER A 209 17.26 -2.62 5.52
N ARG A 210 15.94 -2.46 5.74
CA ARG A 210 14.95 -3.55 5.73
C ARG A 210 13.64 -3.13 5.06
N GLY A 211 12.92 -4.10 4.52
CA GLY A 211 11.55 -3.93 4.05
C GLY A 211 11.44 -3.37 2.63
N LEU A 212 10.19 -3.10 2.22
CA LEU A 212 9.85 -2.67 0.86
C LEU A 212 10.55 -1.38 0.44
N ALA A 213 10.67 -0.42 1.37
CA ALA A 213 11.27 0.89 1.14
C ALA A 213 12.70 1.00 1.71
N GLN A 214 13.30 -0.12 2.13
CA GLN A 214 14.67 -0.19 2.66
C GLN A 214 14.96 0.85 3.77
N CYS A 215 14.06 0.95 4.75
CA CYS A 215 14.29 1.80 5.93
C CYS A 215 15.39 1.22 6.82
N VAL A 216 16.31 2.09 7.28
CA VAL A 216 17.22 1.80 8.40
C VAL A 216 16.43 1.92 9.72
N PRO A 217 16.72 1.13 10.78
CA PRO A 217 15.93 1.15 12.01
C PRO A 217 15.83 2.51 12.70
N GLY A 218 16.90 3.30 12.70
CA GLY A 218 16.88 4.67 13.23
C GLY A 218 15.89 5.57 12.48
N THR A 219 15.90 5.51 11.15
CA THR A 219 14.94 6.26 10.30
C THR A 219 13.52 5.77 10.52
N PHE A 220 13.29 4.45 10.56
CA PHE A 220 11.97 3.89 10.83
C PHE A 220 11.41 4.38 12.17
N ALA A 221 12.24 4.38 13.22
CA ALA A 221 11.85 4.83 14.54
C ALA A 221 11.55 6.33 14.58
N GLN A 222 12.44 7.16 14.00
CA GLN A 222 12.31 8.61 14.01
C GLN A 222 11.08 9.10 13.23
N TYR A 223 10.74 8.44 12.13
CA TYR A 223 9.64 8.83 11.24
C TYR A 223 8.43 7.90 11.32
N HIS A 224 8.32 7.13 12.41
CA HIS A 224 7.24 6.18 12.63
C HIS A 224 5.87 6.86 12.48
N GLN A 225 4.91 6.13 11.90
CA GLN A 225 3.55 6.59 11.72
C GLN A 225 2.67 6.02 12.85
N PRO A 226 2.11 6.86 13.73
CA PRO A 226 1.12 6.43 14.72
C PRO A 226 0.02 5.59 14.09
N GLY A 227 -0.36 4.52 14.79
CA GLY A 227 -1.37 3.56 14.30
C GLY A 227 -0.82 2.44 13.41
N THR A 228 0.46 2.46 13.07
CA THR A 228 1.14 1.35 12.38
C THR A 228 1.94 0.48 13.36
N SER A 229 2.36 -0.71 12.90
CA SER A 229 3.20 -1.63 13.67
C SER A 229 4.58 -1.03 13.98
N ASN A 230 5.20 -1.45 15.09
CA ASN A 230 6.61 -1.16 15.36
C ASN A 230 7.57 -2.14 14.67
N ASN A 231 7.04 -3.14 13.97
CA ASN A 231 7.85 -4.10 13.21
C ASN A 231 8.31 -3.47 11.89
N ILE A 232 9.61 -3.35 11.68
CA ILE A 232 10.16 -2.75 10.45
C ILE A 232 9.88 -3.58 9.19
N TYR A 233 9.57 -4.86 9.35
CA TYR A 233 9.15 -5.76 8.27
C TYR A 233 7.64 -5.70 7.97
N ASP A 234 6.84 -4.99 8.77
CA ASP A 234 5.46 -4.67 8.40
C ASP A 234 5.49 -3.73 7.19
N PRO A 235 4.99 -4.16 6.02
CA PRO A 235 5.17 -3.42 4.78
C PRO A 235 4.44 -2.07 4.77
N ALA A 236 3.30 -1.94 5.45
CA ALA A 236 2.56 -0.68 5.53
C ALA A 236 3.27 0.30 6.47
N ALA A 237 3.76 -0.17 7.62
CA ALA A 237 4.55 0.66 8.55
C ALA A 237 5.86 1.12 7.90
N ASN A 238 6.56 0.22 7.21
CA ASN A 238 7.81 0.51 6.51
C ASN A 238 7.64 1.61 5.45
N ILE A 239 6.59 1.49 4.62
CA ILE A 239 6.24 2.50 3.61
C ILE A 239 5.82 3.82 4.27
N ALA A 240 4.99 3.79 5.31
CA ALA A 240 4.52 5.00 5.99
C ALA A 240 5.69 5.79 6.61
N ALA A 241 6.61 5.11 7.28
CA ALA A 241 7.80 5.72 7.84
C ALA A 241 8.72 6.30 6.77
N SER A 242 8.90 5.58 5.65
CA SER A 242 9.64 6.10 4.48
C SER A 242 8.99 7.38 3.93
N MET A 243 7.66 7.41 3.76
CA MET A 243 6.96 8.59 3.25
C MET A 243 7.13 9.79 4.18
N ASN A 244 7.05 9.56 5.50
CA ASN A 244 7.28 10.59 6.50
C ASN A 244 8.73 11.10 6.48
N TYR A 245 9.71 10.21 6.27
CA TYR A 245 11.11 10.58 6.07
C TYR A 245 11.29 11.46 4.82
N LEU A 246 10.68 11.11 3.69
CA LEU A 246 10.76 11.92 2.47
C LEU A 246 10.14 13.31 2.66
N VAL A 247 9.03 13.41 3.39
CA VAL A 247 8.40 14.70 3.73
C VAL A 247 9.27 15.51 4.69
N GLY A 248 9.80 14.88 5.74
CA GLY A 248 10.53 15.57 6.80
C GLY A 248 11.97 15.95 6.44
N GLU A 249 12.70 15.08 5.76
CA GLU A 249 14.12 15.29 5.42
C GLU A 249 14.30 15.98 4.06
N TYR A 250 13.57 15.51 3.04
CA TYR A 250 13.70 16.03 1.68
C TYR A 250 12.67 17.11 1.35
N GLY A 251 11.75 17.41 2.28
CA GLY A 251 10.72 18.42 2.10
C GLY A 251 9.73 18.08 1.00
N VAL A 252 9.53 16.80 0.65
CA VAL A 252 8.52 16.39 -0.34
C VAL A 252 7.15 16.89 0.11
N ASN A 253 6.36 17.42 -0.81
CA ASN A 253 5.02 17.91 -0.47
C ASN A 253 4.16 16.76 0.06
N PRO A 254 3.33 16.97 1.10
CA PRO A 254 2.46 15.93 1.65
C PRO A 254 1.54 15.27 0.61
N ASP A 255 1.20 16.00 -0.46
CA ASP A 255 0.38 15.53 -1.57
C ASP A 255 1.17 14.79 -2.66
N GLY A 256 2.48 14.63 -2.51
CA GLY A 256 3.38 13.94 -3.44
C GLY A 256 3.58 14.65 -4.79
N SER A 257 3.17 15.91 -4.95
CA SER A 257 3.22 16.64 -6.22
C SER A 257 4.63 16.80 -6.80
N ASP A 258 5.65 16.85 -5.95
CA ASP A 258 7.05 17.11 -6.32
C ASP A 258 7.99 15.93 -6.05
N ILE A 259 7.45 14.77 -5.64
CA ILE A 259 8.26 13.62 -5.21
C ILE A 259 9.24 13.16 -6.29
N ARG A 260 8.81 13.12 -7.56
CA ARG A 260 9.64 12.71 -8.70
C ARG A 260 10.76 13.67 -9.03
N ALA A 261 10.59 14.95 -8.69
CA ALA A 261 11.62 15.96 -8.86
C ALA A 261 12.67 15.90 -7.73
N LYS A 262 12.22 15.58 -6.51
CA LYS A 262 13.08 15.55 -5.31
C LYS A 262 13.76 14.21 -5.08
N ILE A 263 13.13 13.12 -5.46
CA ILE A 263 13.57 11.75 -5.19
C ILE A 263 13.73 11.00 -6.51
N PRO A 264 14.92 11.07 -7.15
CA PRO A 264 15.17 10.46 -8.45
C PRO A 264 14.82 8.97 -8.51
N GLN A 265 14.99 8.22 -7.43
CA GLN A 265 14.69 6.78 -7.31
C GLN A 265 13.22 6.44 -7.59
N THR A 266 12.31 7.42 -7.55
CA THR A 266 10.89 7.25 -7.86
C THR A 266 10.58 7.39 -9.36
N ASN A 267 11.58 7.65 -10.21
CA ASN A 267 11.40 7.78 -11.66
C ASN A 267 11.60 6.44 -12.39
N PRO A 268 10.69 6.07 -13.31
CA PRO A 268 10.86 4.89 -14.15
C PRO A 268 12.15 4.99 -14.97
N GLY A 269 12.88 3.87 -15.09
CA GLY A 269 14.09 3.80 -15.90
C GLY A 269 15.34 4.45 -15.27
N THR A 270 15.22 5.13 -14.13
CA THR A 270 16.38 5.50 -13.31
C THR A 270 16.67 4.38 -12.32
N HIS A 271 17.23 3.28 -12.80
CA HIS A 271 17.84 2.30 -11.91
C HIS A 271 19.18 2.87 -11.44
N GLN A 272 19.21 3.49 -10.27
CA GLN A 272 20.43 3.48 -9.46
C GLN A 272 20.39 2.20 -8.64
N GLY A 273 20.59 1.08 -9.33
CA GLY A 273 20.85 -0.18 -8.67
C GLY A 273 22.21 -0.11 -7.99
N TYR A 274 22.26 -0.64 -6.77
CA TYR A 274 23.49 -1.14 -6.18
C TYR A 274 23.86 -2.49 -6.81
#